data_AF-A0A151RWK7-F1
#
_entry.id   AF-A0A151RWK7-F1
#
_cell.length_a   1.000
_cell.length_b   1.000
_cell.length_c   1.000
_cell.angle_alpha   90.00
_cell.angle_beta   90.00
_cell.angle_gamma   90.00
#
_symmetry.space_group_name_H-M   'P 1'
#
loop_
_entity.id
_entity.type
_entity.pdbx_description
1 polymer ?
#
loop_
_entity_poly.entity_id
_entity_poly.type
_entity_poly.pdbx_seq_one_letter_code
_entity_poly.pdbx_strand_id
1 'polypeptide(L)' 'MDCPEERKLVYAVYMLVGEASFWWKGAQAMMEARGGAVNWENFKRVFLEKYFPDSVKYAKEAEFLRL' A
#
# COMPACT_ATOMS: atom_id res chain seq x y z
N MET A 1 -10.22 -16.53 -12.33
CA MET A 1 -8.82 -16.84 -11.96
C MET A 1 -8.41 -15.81 -10.93
N ASP A 2 -8.52 -16.12 -9.64
CA ASP A 2 -8.07 -15.21 -8.59
C ASP A 2 -6.56 -15.31 -8.40
N CYS A 3 -5.89 -14.17 -8.28
CA CYS A 3 -4.48 -14.13 -7.90
C CYS A 3 -4.37 -14.42 -6.38
N PRO A 4 -3.55 -15.39 -5.95
CA PRO A 4 -3.30 -15.64 -4.53
C PRO A 4 -2.79 -14.39 -3.82
N GLU A 5 -3.21 -14.17 -2.57
CA GLU A 5 -2.85 -12.95 -1.84
C GLU A 5 -1.35 -12.79 -1.63
N GLU A 6 -0.61 -13.89 -1.43
CA GLU A 6 0.85 -13.81 -1.29
C GLU A 6 1.51 -13.29 -2.58
N ARG A 7 0.98 -13.70 -3.75
CA ARG A 7 1.48 -13.22 -5.05
C ARG A 7 1.14 -11.75 -5.28
N LYS A 8 -0.03 -11.28 -4.83
CA LYS A 8 -0.41 -9.85 -4.92
C LYS A 8 0.62 -8.96 -4.22
N LEU A 9 1.03 -9.35 -3.00
CA LEU A 9 2.04 -8.60 -2.26
C LEU A 9 3.37 -8.56 -3.02
N VAL A 10 3.86 -9.71 -3.47
CA VAL A 10 5.13 -9.79 -4.22
C VAL A 10 5.10 -8.89 -5.45
N TYR A 11 4.02 -8.93 -6.24
CA TYR A 11 3.91 -8.09 -7.43
C TYR A 11 3.81 -6.60 -7.10
N ALA A 12 3.04 -6.22 -6.09
CA ALA A 12 2.92 -4.82 -5.70
C ALA A 12 4.26 -4.25 -5.22
N VAL A 13 4.99 -5.00 -4.38
CA VAL A 13 6.32 -4.60 -3.89
C VAL A 13 7.34 -4.50 -5.04
N TYR A 14 7.30 -5.42 -6.00
CA TYR A 14 8.15 -5.38 -7.19
C TYR A 14 7.95 -4.10 -8.02
N MET A 15 6.70 -3.59 -8.08
CA MET A 15 6.37 -2.38 -8.82
C MET A 15 6.74 -1.08 -8.08
N LEU A 16 7.15 -1.14 -6.80
CA LEU A 16 7.58 0.04 -6.07
C LEU A 16 8.97 0.48 -6.53
N VAL A 17 9.07 1.74 -6.94
CA VAL A 17 10.31 2.36 -7.42
C VAL A 17 10.63 3.63 -6.62
N GLY A 18 11.91 4.02 -6.62
CA GLY A 18 12.36 5.26 -5.99
C GLY A 18 12.00 5.36 -4.50
N GLU A 19 11.41 6.50 -4.11
CA GLU A 19 11.01 6.79 -2.73
C GLU A 19 10.07 5.72 -2.15
N ALA A 20 9.15 5.19 -2.96
CA ALA A 20 8.19 4.19 -2.48
C ALA A 20 8.86 2.86 -2.12
N SER A 21 9.88 2.44 -2.89
CA SER A 21 10.67 1.25 -2.57
C SER A 21 11.45 1.44 -1.27
N PHE A 22 12.07 2.61 -1.09
CA PHE A 22 12.81 2.94 0.12
C PHE A 22 11.90 2.99 1.36
N TRP A 23 10.75 3.66 1.25
CA TRP A 23 9.75 3.72 2.31
C TRP A 23 9.26 2.32 2.69
N TRP A 24 8.94 1.46 1.72
CA TRP A 24 8.41 0.13 1.99
C TRP A 24 9.37 -0.72 2.81
N LYS A 25 10.69 -0.65 2.54
CA LYS A 25 11.71 -1.36 3.35
C LYS A 25 11.65 -0.95 4.82
N GLY A 26 11.49 0.35 5.11
CA GLY A 26 11.35 0.86 6.47
C GLY A 26 10.02 0.45 7.11
N ALA A 27 8.92 0.54 6.37
CA ALA A 27 7.60 0.15 6.84
C ALA A 27 7.53 -1.36 7.16
N GLN A 28 8.12 -2.20 6.31
CA GLN A 28 8.23 -3.64 6.52
C GLN A 28 9.03 -3.95 7.79
N ALA A 29 10.23 -3.36 7.94
CA ALA A 29 11.06 -3.58 9.13
C ALA A 29 10.34 -3.17 10.43
N MET A 30 9.62 -2.06 10.43
CA MET A 30 8.81 -1.64 11.59
C MET A 30 7.65 -2.59 11.87
N MET A 31 7.01 -3.13 10.83
CA MET A 31 5.91 -4.07 10.96
C MET A 31 6.39 -5.38 11.60
N GLU A 32 7.49 -5.94 11.10
CA GLU A 32 8.13 -7.14 11.64
C GLU A 32 8.59 -6.94 13.09
N ALA A 33 9.21 -5.79 13.40
CA ALA A 33 9.64 -5.45 14.75
C ALA A 33 8.49 -5.35 15.76
N ARG A 34 7.27 -5.03 15.31
CA ARG A 34 6.05 -5.00 16.13
C ARG A 34 5.33 -6.36 16.19
N GLY A 35 5.90 -7.41 15.59
CA GLY A 35 5.26 -8.73 15.49
C GLY A 35 4.09 -8.76 14.49
N GLY A 36 3.98 -7.77 13.61
CA GLY A 36 2.95 -7.72 12.57
C GLY A 36 3.27 -8.64 11.40
N ALA A 37 2.23 -9.22 10.80
CA ALA A 37 2.38 -10.09 9.63
C ALA A 37 2.64 -9.28 8.35
N VAL A 38 3.69 -9.60 7.61
CA VAL A 38 3.95 -9.02 6.28
C VAL A 38 3.09 -9.75 5.25
N ASN A 39 1.84 -9.27 5.09
CA ASN A 39 0.86 -9.84 4.18
C ASN A 39 0.19 -8.74 3.33
N TRP A 40 -0.62 -9.15 2.35
CA TRP A 40 -1.30 -8.27 1.43
C TRP A 40 -2.20 -7.24 2.12
N GLU A 41 -2.93 -7.65 3.15
CA GLU A 41 -3.84 -6.77 3.89
C GLU A 41 -3.09 -5.65 4.61
N ASN A 42 -2.04 -5.99 5.35
CA ASN A 42 -1.23 -5.02 6.08
C ASN A 42 -0.47 -4.09 5.14
N PHE A 43 0.05 -4.60 4.01
CA PHE A 43 0.63 -3.77 2.95
C PHE A 43 -0.38 -2.75 2.44
N LYS A 44 -1.58 -3.17 2.02
CA LYS A 44 -2.61 -2.25 1.51
C LYS A 44 -2.94 -1.16 2.52
N ARG A 45 -3.12 -1.53 3.79
CA ARG A 45 -3.45 -0.59 4.85
C ARG A 45 -2.41 0.52 4.95
N VAL A 46 -1.13 0.17 5.15
CA VAL A 46 -0.07 1.17 5.34
C VAL A 46 0.27 1.92 4.06
N PHE A 47 0.11 1.28 2.90
CA PHE A 47 0.30 1.92 1.59
C PHE A 47 -0.76 3.00 1.34
N LEU A 48 -2.04 2.67 1.54
CA LEU A 48 -3.14 3.62 1.35
C LEU A 48 -3.09 4.77 2.36
N GLU A 49 -2.71 4.48 3.61
CA GLU A 49 -2.50 5.52 4.62
C GLU A 49 -1.43 6.53 4.20
N LYS A 50 -0.31 6.06 3.61
CA LYS A 50 0.80 6.90 3.17
C LYS A 50 0.52 7.67 1.87
N TYR A 51 -0.07 7.01 0.87
CA TYR A 51 -0.15 7.55 -0.50
C TYR A 51 -1.56 7.97 -0.93
N PHE A 52 -2.59 7.52 -0.21
CA PHE A 52 -3.98 7.84 -0.51
C PHE A 52 -4.72 8.30 0.76
N PRO A 53 -4.24 9.37 1.43
CA PRO A 53 -4.88 9.90 2.62
C PRO A 53 -6.27 10.45 2.30
N ASP A 54 -7.08 10.70 3.34
CA ASP A 54 -8.48 11.10 3.17
C ASP A 54 -8.64 12.39 2.36
N SER A 55 -7.71 13.34 2.47
CA SER A 55 -7.71 14.54 1.63
C SER A 55 -7.64 14.23 0.13
N VAL A 56 -6.81 13.26 -0.26
CA VAL A 56 -6.69 12.80 -1.66
C VAL A 56 -7.93 12.00 -2.05
N LYS A 57 -8.49 11.18 -1.16
CA LYS A 57 -9.76 10.47 -1.41
C LYS A 57 -10.90 11.45 -1.71
N TYR A 58 -11.11 12.44 -0.84
CA TYR A 58 -12.16 13.44 -1.02
C TYR A 58 -11.97 14.26 -2.29
N ALA A 59 -10.72 14.64 -2.60
CA ALA A 59 -10.41 15.33 -3.85
C ALA A 59 -10.77 14.49 -5.08
N LYS A 60 -10.46 13.18 -5.06
CA LYS A 60 -10.78 12.26 -6.16
C LYS A 60 -12.27 11.95 -6.27
N GLU A 61 -12.97 11.83 -5.16
CA GLU A 61 -14.44 11.70 -5.14
C GLU A 61 -15.11 12.92 -5.75
N ALA A 62 -14.70 14.12 -5.37
CA ALA A 62 -15.21 15.36 -5.94
C ALA A 62 -14.90 15.49 -7.44
N GLU A 63 -13.74 15.04 -7.91
CA GLU A 63 -13.40 14.96 -9.33
C GLU A 63 -14.33 13.98 -10.06
N PHE A 64 -14.55 12.79 -9.51
CA PHE A 64 -15.41 11.76 -10.10
C PHE A 64 -16.87 12.20 -10.24
N LEU A 65 -17.43 12.87 -9.22
CA LEU A 65 -18.81 13.36 -9.25
C LEU A 65 -19.03 14.53 -10.23
N ARG A 66 -17.96 15.12 -10.76
CA ARG A 66 -18.01 16.22 -11.73
C ARG A 66 -17.78 15.76 -13.18
N LEU A 67 -17.57 14.46 -13.40
CA LEU A 67 -17.53 13.80 -14.71
C LEU A 67 -18.93 13.42 -15.19
#